data_AF-X1SLK6-F1
#
_entry.id   AF-X1SLK6-F1
#
_cell.length_a   1.000
_cell.length_b   1.000
_cell.length_c   1.000
_cell.angle_alpha   90.00
_cell.angle_beta   90.00
_cell.angle_gamma   90.00
#
_symmetry.space_group_name_H-M   'P 1'
#
loop_
_entity.id
_entity.type
_entity.pdbx_description
1 polymer ?
#
loop_
_entity_poly.entity_id
_entity_poly.type
_entity_poly.pdbx_seq_one_letter_code
_entity_poly.pdbx_strand_id
1 'polypeptide(L)'
;AEVYNWLENQSQQKFFAWIHLYDPHTPYDPPEPYKTEYRGRLFGLYDGEIAYVDQLMGEFRDFMEKKDLMDKTLIIFTADHGESLGEHREFHGIGQEVEKSLKNQISLVSLSQKSD
;
A
#
# COMPACT_ATOMS: atom_id res chain seq x y z
N ALA A 1 0.33 -4.08 13.05
CA ALA A 1 0.34 -4.97 14.24
C ALA A 1 -0.61 -6.15 14.08
N GLU A 2 -1.89 -5.94 13.78
CA GLU A 2 -2.88 -7.03 13.65
C GLU A 2 -2.55 -8.03 12.54
N VAL A 3 -2.17 -7.54 11.35
CA VAL A 3 -1.80 -8.39 10.21
C VAL A 3 -0.61 -9.30 10.50
N TYR A 4 0.41 -8.81 11.21
CA TYR A 4 1.59 -9.59 11.55
C TYR A 4 1.24 -10.72 12.53
N ASN A 5 0.48 -10.41 13.58
CA ASN A 5 0.01 -11.41 14.54
C ASN A 5 -0.85 -12.49 13.86
N TRP A 6 -1.71 -12.09 12.91
CA TRP A 6 -2.50 -13.04 12.13
C TRP A 6 -1.60 -13.93 11.28
N LEU A 7 -0.66 -13.35 10.52
CA LEU A 7 0.26 -14.10 9.66
C LEU A 7 1.14 -15.07 10.45
N GLU A 8 1.61 -14.70 11.64
CA GLU A 8 2.36 -15.62 12.50
C GLU A 8 1.56 -16.89 12.81
N ASN A 9 0.29 -16.72 13.17
CA ASN A 9 -0.61 -17.83 13.49
C ASN A 9 -1.02 -18.65 12.26
N GLN A 10 -1.00 -18.06 11.06
CA GLN A 10 -1.36 -18.74 9.82
C GLN A 10 -0.15 -19.30 9.03
N SER A 11 1.07 -18.90 9.38
CA SER A 11 2.31 -19.17 8.61
C SER A 11 2.61 -20.65 8.33
N GLN A 12 2.06 -21.56 9.13
CA GLN A 12 2.27 -23.01 9.00
C GLN A 12 1.29 -23.68 8.04
N GLN A 13 0.26 -22.97 7.56
CA GLN A 13 -0.74 -23.48 6.64
C GLN A 13 -0.87 -22.58 5.41
N LYS A 14 -1.50 -23.09 4.35
CA LYS A 14 -1.83 -22.25 3.19
C LYS A 14 -2.80 -21.16 3.63
N PHE A 15 -2.50 -19.93 3.25
CA PHE A 15 -3.35 -18.79 3.54
C PHE A 15 -3.60 -17.95 2.28
N PHE A 16 -4.71 -17.24 2.34
CA PHE A 16 -5.02 -16.11 1.48
C PHE A 16 -5.22 -14.91 2.39
N ALA A 17 -4.51 -13.81 2.13
CA ALA A 17 -4.73 -12.56 2.85
C ALA A 17 -4.93 -11.41 1.87
N TRP A 18 -6.01 -10.65 2.12
CA TRP A 18 -6.27 -9.36 1.51
C TRP A 18 -5.92 -8.28 2.52
N ILE A 19 -4.83 -7.55 2.27
CA ILE A 19 -4.34 -6.49 3.14
C ILE A 19 -4.62 -5.18 2.42
N HIS A 20 -5.54 -4.41 2.99
CA HIS A 20 -5.97 -3.13 2.46
C HIS A 20 -5.22 -2.01 3.19
N LEU A 21 -4.44 -1.23 2.45
CA LEU A 21 -3.87 0.01 2.96
C LEU A 21 -4.81 1.14 2.56
N TYR A 22 -5.32 1.86 3.56
CA TYR A 22 -6.30 2.92 3.34
C TYR A 22 -5.69 4.11 2.63
N ASP A 23 -4.45 4.45 2.99
CA ASP A 23 -3.68 5.57 2.45
C ASP A 23 -3.05 5.22 1.08
N PRO A 24 -2.77 6.23 0.23
CA PRO A 24 -3.18 7.61 0.36
C PRO A 24 -4.67 7.82 0.06
N HIS A 25 -5.37 8.59 0.91
CA HIS A 25 -6.77 8.92 0.68
C HIS A 25 -7.14 10.28 1.32
N THR A 26 -8.02 11.03 0.65
CA THR A 26 -8.48 12.31 1.17
C THR A 26 -9.33 12.16 2.46
N PRO A 27 -9.25 13.05 3.45
CA PRO A 27 -8.28 14.14 3.58
C PRO A 27 -6.88 13.59 3.91
N TYR A 28 -5.86 14.10 3.22
CA TYR A 28 -4.49 13.65 3.42
C TYR A 28 -3.95 14.09 4.79
N ASP A 29 -3.62 13.12 5.63
CA ASP A 29 -3.09 13.33 6.98
C ASP A 29 -1.96 12.33 7.32
N PRO A 30 -0.82 12.38 6.61
CA PRO A 30 0.27 11.44 6.88
C PRO A 30 0.77 11.56 8.32
N PRO A 31 1.29 10.47 8.91
CA PRO A 31 1.92 10.52 10.22
C PRO A 31 3.28 11.27 10.16
N GLU A 32 3.79 11.66 11.32
CA GLU A 32 5.19 12.11 11.41
C GLU A 32 6.14 10.92 11.19
N PRO A 33 7.33 11.13 10.58
CA PRO A 33 7.88 12.42 10.15
C PRO A 33 7.39 12.91 8.78
N TYR A 34 6.63 12.09 8.05
CA TYR A 34 6.23 12.34 6.67
C TYR A 34 5.41 13.64 6.51
N LYS A 35 4.55 13.93 7.49
CA LYS A 35 3.79 15.17 7.54
C LYS A 35 4.68 16.41 7.51
N THR A 36 5.72 16.44 8.34
CA THR A 36 6.65 17.57 8.42
C THR A 36 7.60 17.58 7.23
N GLU A 37 8.14 16.42 6.83
CA GLU A 37 9.14 16.30 5.76
C GLU A 37 8.61 16.74 4.39
N TYR A 38 7.34 16.44 4.11
CA TYR A 38 6.70 16.79 2.85
C TYR A 38 5.90 18.09 2.93
N ARG A 39 5.88 18.75 4.10
CA ARG A 39 5.17 20.02 4.30
C ARG A 39 5.66 21.10 3.32
N GLY A 40 4.72 21.84 2.73
CA GLY A 40 5.02 22.97 1.85
C GLY A 40 5.33 22.60 0.39
N ARG A 41 5.39 21.30 0.05
CA ARG A 41 5.39 20.85 -1.35
C ARG A 41 3.98 20.94 -1.93
N LEU A 42 3.88 21.17 -3.23
CA LEU A 42 2.61 21.07 -3.97
C LEU A 42 2.14 19.61 -3.88
N PHE A 43 0.98 19.36 -3.26
CA PHE A 43 0.47 18.02 -2.89
C PHE A 43 1.32 17.25 -1.87
N GLY A 44 2.13 17.93 -1.06
CA GLY A 44 3.06 17.26 -0.13
C GLY A 44 2.41 16.32 0.88
N LEU A 45 1.18 16.58 1.32
CA LEU A 45 0.50 15.64 2.24
C LEU A 45 0.14 14.31 1.56
N TYR A 46 -0.21 14.33 0.27
CA TYR A 46 -0.42 13.12 -0.52
C TYR A 46 0.89 12.33 -0.70
N ASP A 47 1.97 13.03 -1.06
CA ASP A 47 3.30 12.40 -1.16
C ASP A 47 3.76 11.83 0.20
N GLY A 48 3.42 12.50 1.30
CA GLY A 48 3.72 12.02 2.65
C GLY A 48 2.99 10.72 2.99
N GLU A 49 1.74 10.55 2.55
CA GLU A 49 1.01 9.30 2.73
C GLU A 49 1.56 8.17 1.88
N ILE A 50 1.96 8.46 0.64
CA ILE A 50 2.69 7.50 -0.21
C ILE A 50 3.97 7.03 0.48
N ALA A 51 4.76 7.98 1.00
CA ALA A 51 6.02 7.65 1.68
C ALA A 51 5.79 6.81 2.95
N TYR A 52 4.72 7.09 3.71
CA TYR A 52 4.34 6.26 4.84
C TYR A 52 3.95 4.84 4.42
N VAL A 53 3.15 4.69 3.36
CA VAL A 53 2.77 3.38 2.81
C VAL A 53 3.99 2.60 2.31
N ASP A 54 4.94 3.25 1.65
CA ASP A 54 6.21 2.63 1.23
C ASP A 54 6.99 2.07 2.42
N GLN A 55 7.06 2.81 3.54
CA GLN A 55 7.67 2.30 4.77
C GLN A 55 6.93 1.05 5.29
N LEU A 56 5.60 1.07 5.35
CA LEU A 56 4.81 -0.08 5.80
C LEU A 56 5.03 -1.31 4.90
N MET A 57 5.16 -1.10 3.59
CA MET A 57 5.48 -2.16 2.64
C MET A 57 6.89 -2.73 2.88
N GLY A 58 7.87 -1.88 3.19
CA GLY A 58 9.21 -2.30 3.61
C GLY A 58 9.18 -3.15 4.87
N GLU A 59 8.46 -2.71 5.90
CA GLU A 59 8.26 -3.49 7.14
C GLU A 59 7.60 -4.85 6.88
N PHE A 60 6.60 -4.88 5.99
CA PHE A 60 5.92 -6.10 5.60
C PHE A 60 6.85 -7.07 4.88
N ARG A 61 7.64 -6.57 3.91
CA ARG A 61 8.66 -7.34 3.22
C ARG A 61 9.65 -7.94 4.20
N ASP A 62 10.20 -7.15 5.11
CA ASP A 62 11.15 -7.60 6.12
C ASP A 62 10.56 -8.68 7.04
N PHE A 63 9.28 -8.54 7.41
CA PHE A 63 8.57 -9.58 8.17
C PHE A 63 8.46 -10.88 7.38
N MET A 64 8.05 -10.81 6.11
CA MET A 64 7.91 -11.99 5.25
C MET A 64 9.24 -12.71 5.01
N GLU A 65 10.34 -11.96 4.86
CA GLU A 65 11.69 -12.52 4.79
C GLU A 65 12.09 -13.21 6.09
N LYS A 66 11.91 -12.56 7.24
CA LYS A 66 12.25 -13.13 8.57
C LYS A 66 11.47 -14.41 8.90
N LYS A 67 10.32 -14.64 8.25
CA LYS A 67 9.46 -15.82 8.44
C LYS A 67 9.65 -16.87 7.35
N ASP A 68 10.61 -16.70 6.44
CA ASP A 68 10.83 -17.59 5.28
C ASP A 68 9.56 -17.80 4.44
N LEU A 69 8.73 -16.75 4.35
CA LEU A 69 7.47 -16.74 3.60
C LEU A 69 7.60 -16.12 2.21
N MET A 70 8.64 -15.32 1.97
CA MET A 70 8.80 -14.57 0.72
C MET A 70 8.82 -15.47 -0.53
N ASP A 71 9.59 -16.56 -0.50
CA ASP A 71 9.71 -17.49 -1.63
C ASP A 71 8.52 -18.46 -1.75
N LYS A 72 7.65 -18.51 -0.73
CA LYS A 72 6.48 -19.42 -0.66
C LYS A 72 5.17 -18.70 -0.90
N THR A 73 5.21 -17.39 -1.14
CA THR A 73 4.01 -16.56 -1.20
C THR A 73 4.03 -15.73 -2.48
N LEU A 74 3.01 -15.90 -3.32
CA LEU A 74 2.74 -14.95 -4.38
C LEU A 74 2.18 -13.68 -3.74
N ILE A 75 2.91 -12.57 -3.89
CA ILE A 75 2.49 -11.25 -3.41
C ILE A 75 2.12 -10.41 -4.64
N ILE A 76 0.89 -9.91 -4.66
CA ILE A 76 0.36 -9.03 -5.70
C ILE A 76 0.11 -7.67 -5.07
N PHE A 77 0.69 -6.63 -5.65
CA PHE A 77 0.37 -5.24 -5.32
C PHE A 77 -0.53 -4.70 -6.42
N THR A 78 -1.68 -4.14 -6.03
CA THR A 78 -2.63 -3.52 -6.96
C THR A 78 -3.20 -2.25 -6.37
N ALA A 79 -3.88 -1.46 -7.19
CA ALA A 79 -4.74 -0.39 -6.74
C ALA A 79 -6.17 -0.51 -7.28
N ASP A 80 -7.14 0.08 -6.58
CA ASP A 80 -8.53 0.10 -7.01
C ASP A 80 -8.78 1.21 -8.06
N HIS A 81 -8.16 2.37 -7.87
CA HIS A 81 -8.14 3.52 -8.77
C HIS A 81 -6.89 4.39 -8.55
N GLY A 82 -6.75 5.42 -9.38
CA GLY A 82 -5.77 6.49 -9.17
C GLY A 82 -6.41 7.79 -8.68
N GLU A 83 -5.57 8.78 -8.39
CA GLU A 83 -5.94 10.08 -7.83
C GLU A 83 -5.51 11.20 -8.78
N SER A 84 -6.39 12.20 -8.96
CA SER A 84 -6.08 13.41 -9.74
C SER A 84 -5.56 14.51 -8.82
N LEU A 85 -4.39 15.05 -9.13
CA LEU A 85 -3.70 16.10 -8.39
C LEU A 85 -3.74 17.42 -9.19
N GLY A 86 -4.91 17.77 -9.70
CA GLY A 86 -5.11 18.99 -10.48
C GLY A 86 -4.85 18.85 -11.98
N GLU A 87 -4.50 17.66 -12.47
CA GLU A 87 -4.56 17.36 -13.89
C GLU A 87 -5.96 17.68 -14.43
N HIS A 88 -6.03 18.33 -15.60
CA HIS A 88 -7.29 18.73 -16.24
C HIS A 88 -8.25 19.58 -15.38
N ARG A 89 -7.75 20.20 -14.29
CA ARG A 89 -8.54 20.93 -13.27
C ARG A 89 -9.44 20.03 -12.42
N GLU A 90 -9.13 18.74 -12.35
CA GLU A 90 -9.80 17.76 -11.51
C GLU A 90 -8.99 17.47 -10.26
N PHE A 91 -9.67 17.46 -9.12
CA PHE A 91 -9.12 17.08 -7.82
C PHE A 91 -10.08 16.00 -7.30
N HIS A 92 -9.57 14.80 -6.99
CA HIS A 92 -10.30 13.57 -6.64
C HIS A 92 -10.85 12.73 -7.81
N GLY A 93 -10.48 11.43 -7.85
CA GLY A 93 -11.19 10.31 -8.51
C GLY A 93 -11.45 10.34 -10.03
N ILE A 94 -10.95 9.31 -10.74
CA ILE A 94 -11.33 8.81 -12.08
C ILE A 94 -11.72 9.88 -13.13
N GLY A 95 -10.73 10.62 -13.64
CA GLY A 95 -10.90 11.41 -14.85
C GLY A 95 -11.32 10.53 -16.03
N GLN A 96 -12.27 11.00 -16.84
CA GLN A 96 -12.95 10.25 -17.92
C GLN A 96 -12.08 9.86 -19.13
N GLU A 97 -10.76 9.76 -18.99
CA GLU A 97 -9.88 9.25 -20.04
C GLU A 97 -9.01 8.11 -19.51
N VAL A 98 -9.17 6.96 -20.17
CA VAL A 98 -8.67 5.61 -19.84
C VAL A 98 -7.13 5.50 -19.87
N GLU A 99 -6.39 6.60 -19.89
CA GLU A 99 -4.94 6.58 -20.03
C GLU A 99 -4.26 7.44 -18.97
N LYS A 100 -3.72 6.76 -17.96
CA LYS A 100 -2.77 7.23 -16.92
C LYS A 100 -3.38 7.85 -15.67
N SER A 101 -4.05 7.03 -14.88
CA SER A 101 -4.17 7.25 -13.43
C SER A 101 -3.77 5.97 -12.69
N LEU A 102 -2.47 5.85 -12.37
CA LEU A 102 -1.89 4.77 -11.55
C LEU A 102 -1.25 5.38 -10.30
N LYS A 103 -2.05 6.03 -9.46
CA LYS A 103 -1.55 6.55 -8.18
C LYS A 103 -2.65 6.56 -7.10
N ASN A 104 -2.53 5.80 -6.02
CA ASN A 104 -2.99 4.41 -5.85
C ASN A 104 -3.71 4.37 -4.50
N GLN A 105 -4.72 3.51 -4.29
CA GLN A 105 -4.95 2.88 -2.99
C GLN A 105 -4.33 1.48 -3.05
N ILE A 106 -3.28 1.18 -2.29
CA ILE A 106 -2.55 -0.08 -2.48
C ILE A 106 -3.27 -1.22 -1.75
N SER A 107 -3.80 -2.18 -2.51
CA SER A 107 -4.26 -3.46 -2.00
C SER A 107 -3.19 -4.53 -2.25
N LEU A 108 -2.83 -5.24 -1.19
CA LEU A 108 -1.91 -6.38 -1.25
C LEU A 108 -2.71 -7.67 -1.16
N VAL A 109 -2.56 -8.53 -2.16
CA VAL A 109 -3.11 -9.88 -2.17
C VAL A 109 -1.97 -10.86 -2.03
N SER A 110 -2.01 -11.69 -0.99
CA SER A 110 -1.03 -12.75 -0.79
C SER A 110 -1.69 -14.12 -0.91
N LEU A 111 -1.06 -15.00 -1.69
CA LEU A 111 -1.45 -16.40 -1.81
C LEU A 111 -0.23 -17.28 -1.52
N SER A 112 -0.27 -18.01 -0.41
CA SER A 112 0.78 -18.97 -0.08
C SER A 112 0.65 -20.23 -0.95
N GLN A 113 1.74 -20.59 -1.64
CA GLN A 113 1.88 -21.86 -2.36
C GLN A 113 2.62 -22.88 -1.50
N LYS A 114 2.38 -24.18 -1.77
CA LYS A 114 3.07 -25.28 -1.08
C LYS A 114 4.50 -25.37 -1.61
N SER A 115 5.49 -25.54 -0.74
CA SER A 115 6.72 -26.22 -1.17
C SER A 115 6.39 -27.71 -1.34
N ASP A 116 6.81 -28.29 -2.45
CA ASP A 116 6.72 -29.75 -2.70
C ASP A 116 7.43 -30.56 -1.61
#